data_AF-A0A0F9K7F2-F1
#
_entry.id   AF-A0A0F9K7F2-F1
#
_cell.length_a   1.000
_cell.length_b   1.000
_cell.length_c   1.000
_cell.angle_alpha   90.00
_cell.angle_beta   90.00
_cell.angle_gamma   90.00
#
_symmetry.space_group_name_H-M   'P 1'
#
loop_
_entity.id
_entity.type
_entity.pdbx_description
1 polymer ?
#
loop_
_entity_poly.entity_id
_entity_poly.type
_entity_poly.pdbx_seq_one_letter_code
_entity_poly.pdbx_strand_id
1 'polypeptide(L)'
;MFATLKKHGGVEKIADKICADHNWKEIPPLFASKGDLAMVRVGSERCALGIVDLKGNEIMCAGPIGFTRKPLSDSIKAWRIT
;
A
#
# COMPACT_ATOMS: atom_id res chain seq x y z
N MET A 1 18.92 -3.90 -7.80
CA MET A 1 17.45 -4.08 -7.96
C MET A 1 16.61 -2.82 -7.66
N PHE A 2 17.13 -1.75 -7.02
CA PHE A 2 16.33 -0.57 -6.63
C PHE A 2 16.39 0.66 -7.57
N ALA A 3 17.22 0.64 -8.62
CA ALA A 3 17.43 1.80 -9.48
C ALA A 3 16.18 2.21 -10.28
N THR A 4 15.38 1.23 -10.72
CA THR A 4 14.16 1.48 -11.52
C THR A 4 13.07 2.16 -10.70
N LEU A 5 12.85 1.75 -9.45
CA LEU A 5 11.84 2.35 -8.56
C LEU A 5 12.22 3.79 -8.20
N LYS A 6 13.50 4.05 -7.90
CA LYS A 6 13.97 5.40 -7.56
C LYS A 6 13.77 6.40 -8.70
N LYS A 7 13.96 5.98 -9.96
CA LYS A 7 13.70 6.84 -11.15
C LYS A 7 12.25 7.33 -11.25
N HIS A 8 11.31 6.63 -10.64
CA HIS A 8 9.88 6.95 -10.67
C HIS A 8 9.37 7.53 -9.34
N GLY A 9 10.26 7.97 -8.45
CA GLY A 9 9.88 8.53 -7.15
C GLY A 9 9.52 7.50 -6.08
N GLY A 10 9.91 6.23 -6.27
CA GLY A 10 9.68 5.15 -5.32
C GLY A 10 8.31 4.49 -5.46
N VAL A 11 8.05 3.53 -4.55
CA VAL A 11 6.81 2.75 -4.56
C VAL A 11 5.58 3.65 -4.38
N GLU A 12 5.70 4.72 -3.60
CA GLU A 12 4.59 5.66 -3.38
C GLU A 12 4.16 6.35 -4.68
N LYS A 13 5.10 6.95 -5.42
CA LYS A 13 4.75 7.66 -6.66
C LYS A 13 4.26 6.73 -7.77
N ILE A 14 4.74 5.49 -7.78
CA ILE A 14 4.22 4.45 -8.67
C ILE A 14 2.77 4.11 -8.29
N ALA A 15 2.47 3.95 -6.99
CA ALA A 15 1.12 3.71 -6.50
C ALA A 15 0.18 4.86 -6.86
N ASP A 16 0.57 6.10 -6.55
CA ASP A 16 -0.21 7.31 -6.87
C ASP A 16 -0.58 7.34 -8.36
N LYS A 17 0.39 7.06 -9.24
CA LYS A 17 0.19 7.03 -10.70
C LYS A 17 -0.78 5.93 -11.13
N ILE A 18 -0.55 4.68 -10.70
CA ILE A 18 -1.39 3.55 -11.09
C ILE A 18 -2.83 3.75 -10.58
N CYS A 19 -2.99 4.16 -9.33
CA CYS A 19 -4.32 4.44 -8.77
C CYS A 19 -5.04 5.55 -9.56
N ALA A 20 -4.33 6.61 -9.96
CA ALA A 20 -4.89 7.65 -10.81
C ALA A 20 -5.30 7.13 -12.19
N ASP A 21 -4.45 6.33 -12.85
CA ASP A 21 -4.72 5.73 -14.16
C ASP A 21 -5.96 4.80 -14.13
N HIS A 22 -6.24 4.19 -12.97
CA HIS A 22 -7.41 3.34 -12.74
C HIS A 22 -8.59 4.03 -12.05
N ASN A 23 -8.52 5.34 -11.81
CA ASN A 23 -9.54 6.13 -11.10
C ASN A 23 -9.87 5.61 -9.68
N TRP A 24 -8.91 4.96 -9.02
CA TRP A 24 -8.99 4.53 -7.63
C TRP A 24 -8.70 5.70 -6.70
N LYS A 25 -9.69 6.06 -5.89
CA LYS A 25 -9.63 7.24 -5.03
C LYS A 25 -8.79 6.95 -3.79
N GLU A 26 -7.88 7.87 -3.46
CA GLU A 26 -7.25 7.89 -2.15
C GLU A 26 -8.32 8.13 -1.08
N ILE A 27 -8.27 7.36 -0.01
CA ILE A 27 -9.19 7.42 1.13
C ILE A 27 -8.39 7.47 2.43
N PRO A 28 -8.97 7.99 3.53
CA PRO A 28 -8.35 7.88 4.84
C PRO A 28 -8.00 6.42 5.15
N PRO A 29 -6.79 6.10 5.66
CA PRO A 29 -6.35 4.71 5.81
C PRO A 29 -7.30 3.82 6.61
N LEU A 30 -7.90 4.35 7.69
CA LEU A 30 -8.86 3.62 8.52
C LEU A 30 -10.23 3.39 7.87
N PHE A 31 -10.48 3.99 6.70
CA PHE A 31 -11.69 3.78 5.90
C PHE A 31 -11.46 2.73 4.81
N ALA A 32 -10.23 2.22 4.68
CA ALA A 32 -9.93 1.11 3.81
C ALA A 32 -10.61 -0.15 4.32
N SER A 33 -11.14 -0.91 3.38
CA SER A 33 -11.93 -2.12 3.62
C SER A 33 -11.34 -3.28 2.83
N LYS A 34 -11.87 -4.49 3.04
CA LYS A 34 -11.43 -5.70 2.34
C LYS A 34 -11.18 -5.44 0.85
N GLY A 35 -9.98 -5.79 0.39
CA GLY A 35 -9.59 -5.66 -1.02
C GLY A 35 -9.05 -4.28 -1.41
N ASP A 36 -9.18 -3.26 -0.56
CA ASP A 36 -8.59 -1.96 -0.80
C ASP A 36 -7.05 -2.04 -0.74
N LEU A 37 -6.40 -1.16 -1.49
CA LEU A 37 -4.95 -1.02 -1.47
C LEU A 37 -4.55 -0.18 -0.26
N ALA A 38 -3.52 -0.60 0.46
CA ALA A 38 -2.95 0.14 1.58
C ALA A 38 -1.42 0.17 1.50
N MET A 39 -0.83 1.21 2.05
CA MET A 39 0.61 1.40 2.07
C MET A 39 1.10 1.49 3.50
N VAL A 40 2.13 0.72 3.84
CA VAL A 40 2.75 0.72 5.17
C VAL A 40 4.20 1.18 5.09
N ARG A 41 4.67 1.83 6.15
CA ARG A 41 6.09 2.18 6.31
C ARG A 41 6.84 0.99 6.92
N VAL A 42 7.87 0.50 6.23
CA VAL A 42 8.71 -0.65 6.64
C VAL A 42 10.14 -0.24 7.02
N GLY A 43 10.39 1.06 7.16
CA GLY A 43 11.63 1.68 7.60
C GLY A 43 11.56 3.20 7.44
N SER A 44 12.62 3.94 7.77
CA SER A 44 12.63 5.41 7.69
C SER A 44 12.26 5.95 6.29
N GLU A 45 12.72 5.28 5.23
CA GLU A 45 12.52 5.71 3.84
C GLU A 45 11.88 4.63 2.94
N ARG A 46 11.40 3.53 3.53
CA ARG A 46 10.87 2.39 2.78
C ARG A 46 9.40 2.20 3.06
N CYS A 47 8.62 2.07 2.00
CA CYS A 47 7.22 1.69 2.06
C CYS A 47 6.98 0.38 1.31
N ALA A 48 5.91 -0.31 1.69
CA ALA A 48 5.41 -1.49 1.01
C ALA A 48 3.92 -1.29 0.70
N LEU A 49 3.50 -1.74 -0.48
CA LEU A 49 2.09 -1.86 -0.83
C LEU A 49 1.56 -3.21 -0.35
N GLY A 50 0.31 -3.21 0.07
CA GLY A 50 -0.42 -4.40 0.46
C GLY A 50 -1.91 -4.23 0.22
N ILE A 51 -2.64 -5.32 0.46
CA ILE A 51 -4.09 -5.38 0.31
C ILE A 51 -4.70 -5.58 1.68
N VAL A 52 -5.76 -4.85 1.98
CA VAL A 52 -6.54 -5.05 3.21
C VAL A 52 -7.21 -6.42 3.14
N ASP A 53 -7.00 -7.23 4.18
CA ASP A 53 -7.41 -8.62 4.20
C ASP A 53 -8.93 -8.81 4.28
N LEU A 54 -9.37 -10.07 4.29
CA LEU A 54 -10.80 -10.40 4.28
C LEU A 54 -11.57 -9.94 5.52
N LYS A 55 -10.87 -9.73 6.64
CA LYS A 55 -11.46 -9.28 7.90
C LYS A 55 -11.46 -7.75 8.04
N GLY A 56 -10.75 -7.04 7.15
CA GLY A 56 -10.78 -5.58 7.10
C GLY A 56 -9.92 -4.90 8.17
N ASN A 57 -9.06 -5.64 8.86
CA ASN A 57 -8.29 -5.11 10.01
C ASN A 57 -6.77 -5.28 9.85
N GLU A 58 -6.32 -6.06 8.88
CA GLU A 58 -4.91 -6.26 8.57
C GLU A 58 -4.61 -5.97 7.10
N ILE A 59 -3.36 -5.66 6.83
CA ILE A 59 -2.79 -5.44 5.50
C ILE A 59 -1.82 -6.58 5.23
N MET A 60 -2.03 -7.29 4.14
CA MET A 60 -1.10 -8.30 3.65
C MET A 60 -0.18 -7.68 2.61
N CYS A 61 1.12 -7.64 2.88
CA CYS A 61 2.14 -7.04 2.00
C CYS A 61 3.37 -7.94 1.86
N ALA A 62 4.20 -7.65 0.85
CA ALA A 62 5.46 -8.35 0.66
C ALA A 62 6.47 -7.97 1.76
N GLY A 63 7.07 -8.97 2.39
CA GLY A 63 8.13 -8.83 3.39
C GLY A 63 9.44 -9.48 2.94
N PRO A 64 10.48 -9.46 3.79
CA PRO A 64 11.77 -10.07 3.47
C PRO A 64 11.70 -11.59 3.26
N ILE A 65 10.73 -12.26 3.89
CA ILE A 65 10.49 -13.71 3.79
C ILE A 65 9.01 -13.91 3.43
N GLY A 66 8.69 -13.77 2.14
CA GLY A 66 7.33 -13.99 1.63
C GLY A 66 6.35 -12.88 2.02
N PHE A 67 5.17 -13.26 2.48
CA PHE A 67 4.13 -12.32 2.91
C PHE A 67 4.22 -12.02 4.41
N THR A 68 3.98 -10.77 4.76
CA THR A 68 3.83 -10.31 6.13
C THR A 68 2.49 -9.63 6.32
N ARG A 69 2.06 -9.53 7.58
CA ARG A 69 0.82 -8.87 7.98
C ARG A 69 1.17 -7.66 8.84
N LYS A 70 0.44 -6.58 8.63
CA LYS A 70 0.50 -5.36 9.44
C LYS A 70 -0.91 -4.94 9.85
N PRO A 71 -1.12 -4.40 11.07
CA PRO A 71 -2.38 -3.77 11.42
C PRO A 71 -2.77 -2.70 10.41
N LEU A 72 -4.07 -2.54 10.13
CA LEU A 72 -4.55 -1.46 9.26
C LEU A 72 -4.15 -0.07 9.78
N SER A 73 -4.02 0.08 11.10
CA SER A 73 -3.56 1.30 11.76
C SER A 73 -2.14 1.72 11.38
N ASP A 74 -1.30 0.82 10.86
CA ASP A 74 0.06 1.12 10.42
C ASP A 74 0.09 1.71 8.99
N SER A 75 -1.07 1.79 8.34
CA SER A 75 -1.20 2.35 7.00
C SER A 75 -1.00 3.86 7.01
N ILE A 76 -0.18 4.32 6.08
CA ILE A 76 0.08 5.75 5.84
C ILE A 76 -0.75 6.32 4.69
N LYS A 77 -1.27 5.45 3.81
CA LYS A 77 -2.10 5.80 2.65
C LYS A 77 -2.97 4.60 2.26
N ALA A 78 -4.15 4.86 1.72
CA ALA A 78 -5.01 3.81 1.16
C ALA A 78 -5.80 4.29 -0.05
N TRP A 79 -6.17 3.36 -0.92
CA TRP A 79 -6.99 3.60 -2.11
C TRP A 79 -8.14 2.62 -2.19
N ARG A 80 -9.32 3.16 -2.51
CA ARG A 80 -10.51 2.35 -2.79
C ARG A 80 -10.39 1.71 -4.16
N ILE A 81 -10.38 0.39 -4.20
CA ILE A 81 -10.49 -0.36 -5.45
C ILE A 81 -11.98 -0.53 -5.78
N THR A 82 -12.39 -0.10 -6.97
CA THR A 82 -13.76 -0.18 -7.51
C THR A 82 -13.81 -0.97 -8.80
#